data_AF-A0A520KX54-F1
#
_entry.id   AF-A0A520KX54-F1
#
_cell.length_a   1.000
_cell.length_b   1.000
_cell.length_c   1.000
_cell.angle_alpha   90.00
_cell.angle_beta   90.00
_cell.angle_gamma   90.00
#
_symmetry.space_group_name_H-M   'P 1'
#
loop_
_entity.id
_entity.type
_entity.pdbx_description
1 polymer ?
#
loop_
_entity_poly.entity_id
_entity_poly.type
_entity_poly.pdbx_seq_one_letter_code
_entity_poly.pdbx_strand_id
1 'polypeptide(L)'
;MGACKALGAKIKRRGKNLEIIGFDGSRGIAAPNEVIDARNSGTTLRFFTAISSLCDECVELTGDSSLKKRPNMPLLNALKNLGVKVSSNEGKAPIKVCGRIDGGRQR
;
A
#
# COMPACT_ATOMS: atom_id res chain seq x y z
N MET A 1 8.18 0.68 -8.79
CA MET A 1 9.29 1.57 -8.37
C MET A 1 8.81 2.73 -7.52
N GLY A 2 7.86 3.56 -7.99
CA GLY A 2 7.35 4.72 -7.23
C GLY A 2 6.84 4.34 -5.83
N ALA A 3 5.94 3.37 -5.75
CA ALA A 3 5.38 2.90 -4.47
C ALA A 3 6.44 2.37 -3.47
N CYS A 4 7.44 1.61 -3.93
CA CYS A 4 8.55 1.18 -3.07
C CYS A 4 9.36 2.37 -2.53
N LYS A 5 9.64 3.36 -3.38
CA LYS A 5 10.36 4.57 -2.98
C LYS A 5 9.56 5.41 -1.99
N ALA A 6 8.24 5.51 -2.20
CA ALA A 6 7.33 6.21 -1.29
C ALA A 6 7.38 5.61 0.12
N LEU A 7 7.47 4.28 0.23
CA LEU A 7 7.62 3.57 1.51
C LEU A 7 9.07 3.53 2.04
N GLY A 8 10.01 4.27 1.44
CA GLY A 8 11.38 4.43 1.96
C GLY A 8 12.46 3.55 1.32
N ALA A 9 12.14 2.68 0.37
CA ALA A 9 13.17 1.88 -0.32
C ALA A 9 14.03 2.75 -1.26
N LYS A 10 15.36 2.57 -1.21
CA LYS A 10 16.28 3.23 -2.15
C LYS A 10 16.46 2.33 -3.37
N ILE A 11 16.03 2.80 -4.54
CA ILE A 11 16.14 2.04 -5.80
C ILE A 11 17.09 2.74 -6.76
N LYS A 12 18.17 2.04 -7.14
CA LYS A 12 19.15 2.48 -8.14
C LYS A 12 19.02 1.62 -9.40
N ARG A 13 19.13 2.25 -10.57
CA ARG A 13 19.17 1.54 -11.85
C ARG A 13 20.62 1.35 -12.28
N ARG A 14 21.00 0.12 -12.63
CA ARG A 14 22.33 -0.26 -13.12
C ARG A 14 22.17 -0.94 -14.47
N GLY A 15 22.12 -0.14 -15.54
CA GLY A 15 21.82 -0.63 -16.89
C GLY A 15 20.44 -1.32 -16.97
N LYS A 16 20.43 -2.64 -17.22
CA LYS A 16 19.23 -3.48 -17.25
C LYS A 16 18.80 -3.98 -15.86
N ASN A 17 19.62 -3.81 -14.84
CA ASN A 17 19.37 -4.30 -13.49
C ASN A 17 18.80 -3.21 -12.59
N LEU A 18 18.04 -3.63 -11.57
CA LEU A 18 17.60 -2.78 -10.47
C LEU A 18 18.28 -3.25 -9.18
N GLU A 19 18.91 -2.32 -8.49
CA GLU A 19 19.47 -2.49 -7.15
C GLU A 19 18.46 -1.89 -6.16
N ILE A 20 17.85 -2.73 -5.34
CA ILE A 20 16.83 -2.34 -4.35
C ILE A 20 17.46 -2.48 -2.97
N ILE A 21 17.61 -1.35 -2.28
CA ILE A 21 18.12 -1.28 -0.92
C ILE A 21 16.91 -1.03 -0.02
N GLY A 22 16.56 -2.05 0.76
CA GLY A 22 15.51 -1.98 1.77
C GLY A 22 15.95 -1.20 3.02
N PHE A 23 15.13 -1.30 4.05
CA PHE A 23 15.41 -0.79 5.39
C PHE A 23 15.04 -1.89 6.39
N ASP A 24 15.65 -1.88 7.57
CA ASP A 24 15.54 -2.95 8.58
C ASP A 24 14.15 -3.01 9.26
N GLY A 25 13.29 -2.01 9.02
CA GLY A 25 11.96 -1.92 9.62
C GLY A 25 11.96 -1.69 11.13
N SER A 26 13.14 -1.51 11.75
CA SER A 26 13.28 -1.35 13.22
C SER A 26 12.60 -0.10 13.75
N ARG A 27 12.45 0.92 12.91
CA ARG A 27 11.76 2.19 13.19
C ARG A 27 10.33 2.27 12.63
N GLY A 28 9.75 1.14 12.23
CA GLY A 28 8.49 1.11 11.49
C GLY A 28 8.64 1.56 10.03
N ILE A 29 7.57 1.46 9.27
CA ILE A 29 7.50 2.02 7.92
C ILE A 29 6.94 3.44 8.03
N ALA A 30 7.73 4.44 7.67
CA ALA A 30 7.25 5.81 7.59
C ALA A 30 6.19 5.92 6.48
N ALA A 31 5.03 6.48 6.80
CA ALA A 31 4.05 6.76 5.77
C ALA A 31 4.60 7.84 4.81
N PRO A 32 4.35 7.70 3.49
CA PRO A 32 4.71 8.75 2.55
C PRO A 32 3.83 9.98 2.78
N ASN A 33 4.41 11.17 2.59
CA ASN A 33 3.66 12.43 2.58
C ASN A 33 2.77 12.58 1.35
N GLU A 34 2.99 11.77 0.30
CA GLU A 34 2.27 11.81 -0.97
C GLU A 34 1.43 10.56 -1.17
N VAL A 35 0.34 10.72 -1.92
CA VAL A 35 -0.53 9.61 -2.34
C VAL A 35 0.25 8.65 -3.25
N ILE A 36 0.17 7.35 -2.95
CA ILE A 36 0.76 6.32 -3.81
C ILE A 36 -0.13 6.11 -5.04
N ASP A 37 0.30 6.59 -6.20
CA ASP A 37 -0.39 6.35 -7.49
C ASP A 37 0.06 5.03 -8.14
N ALA A 38 -0.83 4.04 -8.16
CA ALA A 38 -0.62 2.75 -8.81
C ALA A 38 -0.83 2.78 -10.34
N ARG A 39 -1.23 3.92 -10.90
CA ARG A 39 -1.58 4.11 -12.32
C ARG A 39 -2.60 3.08 -12.78
N ASN A 40 -2.25 2.22 -13.73
CA ASN A 40 -3.10 1.14 -14.24
C ASN A 40 -2.79 -0.24 -13.61
N SER A 41 -1.86 -0.30 -12.65
CA SER A 41 -1.37 -1.55 -12.07
C SER A 41 -2.22 -1.98 -10.86
N GLY A 42 -3.21 -2.83 -11.10
CA GLY A 42 -4.02 -3.41 -10.03
C GLY A 42 -3.20 -4.25 -9.05
N THR A 43 -2.14 -4.89 -9.52
CA THR A 43 -1.17 -5.63 -8.69
C THR A 43 -0.46 -4.70 -7.71
N THR A 44 0.01 -3.54 -8.19
CA THR A 44 0.64 -2.53 -7.33
C THR A 44 -0.36 -2.03 -6.28
N LEU A 45 -1.58 -1.66 -6.69
CA LEU A 45 -2.59 -1.17 -5.76
C LEU A 45 -2.85 -2.16 -4.62
N ARG A 46 -3.06 -3.45 -4.93
CA ARG A 46 -3.39 -4.47 -3.92
C ARG A 46 -2.22 -4.76 -2.98
N PHE A 47 -1.03 -4.98 -3.51
CA PHE A 47 0.13 -5.26 -2.66
C PHE A 47 0.47 -4.07 -1.77
N PHE A 48 0.48 -2.86 -2.32
CA PHE A 48 0.79 -1.68 -1.52
C PHE A 48 -0.32 -1.29 -0.55
N THR A 49 -1.59 -1.63 -0.83
CA THR A 49 -2.67 -1.50 0.16
C THR A 49 -2.38 -2.37 1.38
N ALA A 50 -1.98 -3.63 1.18
CA ALA A 50 -1.61 -4.52 2.28
C ALA A 50 -0.34 -4.06 3.00
N ILE A 51 0.73 -3.73 2.26
CA ILE A 51 2.01 -3.27 2.85
C ILE A 51 1.81 -1.96 3.63
N SER A 52 0.91 -1.07 3.19
CA SER A 52 0.61 0.18 3.90
C SER A 52 0.06 -0.05 5.31
N SER A 53 -0.54 -1.21 5.59
CA SER A 53 -0.94 -1.58 6.96
C SER A 53 0.23 -1.86 7.90
N LEU A 54 1.47 -1.82 7.42
CA LEU A 54 2.68 -1.87 8.26
C LEU A 54 3.17 -0.47 8.68
N CYS A 55 2.52 0.60 8.19
CA CYS A 55 2.82 1.97 8.60
C CYS A 55 2.06 2.31 9.88
N ASP A 56 2.69 3.06 10.78
CA ASP A 56 2.03 3.57 11.99
C ASP A 56 1.06 4.73 11.64
N GLU A 57 1.36 5.45 10.57
CA GLU A 57 0.56 6.55 10.02
C GLU A 57 -0.33 6.12 8.84
N CYS A 58 -1.25 6.99 8.44
CA CYS A 58 -2.16 6.71 7.34
C CYS A 58 -1.47 6.85 5.97
N VAL A 59 -1.74 5.89 5.07
CA VAL A 59 -1.31 5.94 3.67
C VAL A 59 -2.54 5.96 2.76
N GLU A 60 -2.51 6.82 1.75
CA GLU A 60 -3.52 6.86 0.69
C GLU A 60 -2.97 6.30 -0.62
N LEU A 61 -3.75 5.46 -1.28
CA LEU A 61 -3.41 4.84 -2.55
C LEU A 61 -4.49 5.14 -3.59
N THR A 62 -4.05 5.48 -4.80
CA THR A 62 -4.93 5.81 -5.92
C THR A 62 -4.49 5.12 -7.21
N GLY A 63 -5.19 5.42 -8.30
CA GLY A 63 -4.88 4.95 -9.63
C GLY A 63 -5.62 5.73 -10.70
N ASP A 64 -5.48 5.28 -11.94
CA ASP A 64 -6.20 5.85 -13.07
C ASP A 64 -7.73 5.60 -13.00
N SER A 65 -8.45 6.13 -13.99
CA SER A 65 -9.90 5.96 -14.10
C SER A 65 -10.35 4.51 -14.21
N SER A 66 -9.48 3.60 -14.67
CA SER A 66 -9.76 2.17 -14.73
C SER A 66 -9.68 1.55 -13.33
N LEU A 67 -8.60 1.80 -12.59
CA LEU A 67 -8.44 1.28 -11.21
C LEU A 67 -9.50 1.82 -10.26
N LYS A 68 -9.92 3.08 -10.42
CA LYS A 68 -11.02 3.69 -9.64
C LYS A 68 -12.39 3.02 -9.84
N LYS A 69 -12.51 2.10 -10.80
CA LYS A 69 -13.73 1.29 -11.01
C LYS A 69 -13.60 -0.15 -10.53
N ARG A 70 -12.39 -0.62 -10.21
CA ARG A 70 -12.12 -2.02 -9.86
C ARG A 70 -12.35 -2.23 -8.36
N PRO A 71 -13.23 -3.15 -7.96
CA PRO A 71 -13.46 -3.44 -6.55
C PRO A 71 -12.31 -4.25 -5.94
N ASN A 72 -11.97 -3.94 -4.69
CA ASN A 72 -10.96 -4.62 -3.87
C ASN A 72 -11.53 -5.04 -2.50
N MET A 73 -12.86 -5.11 -2.38
CA MET A 73 -13.54 -5.35 -1.10
C MET A 73 -13.04 -6.58 -0.33
N PRO A 74 -12.73 -7.74 -0.95
CA PRO A 74 -12.19 -8.88 -0.22
C PRO A 74 -10.90 -8.56 0.54
N LEU A 75 -9.99 -7.80 -0.08
CA LEU A 75 -8.74 -7.36 0.56
C LEU A 75 -9.04 -6.36 1.69
N LEU A 76 -9.93 -5.39 1.46
CA LEU A 76 -10.21 -4.37 2.48
C LEU A 76 -10.91 -4.98 3.70
N ASN A 77 -11.80 -5.95 3.49
CA ASN A 77 -12.44 -6.69 4.57
C ASN A 77 -11.43 -7.54 5.35
N ALA A 78 -10.47 -8.17 4.67
CA ALA A 78 -9.38 -8.89 5.32
C ALA A 78 -8.60 -8.00 6.29
N LEU A 79 -8.17 -6.82 5.81
CA LEU A 79 -7.43 -5.86 6.62
C LEU A 79 -8.26 -5.34 7.79
N LYS A 80 -9.54 -5.02 7.57
CA LYS A 80 -10.47 -4.62 8.64
C LYS A 80 -10.63 -5.70 9.71
N ASN A 81 -10.76 -6.96 9.30
CA ASN A 81 -10.87 -8.09 10.23
C ASN A 81 -9.59 -8.29 11.06
N LEU A 82 -8.45 -7.85 10.54
CA LEU A 82 -7.16 -7.85 11.22
C LEU A 82 -6.90 -6.54 12.01
N GLY A 83 -7.94 -5.73 12.23
CA GLY A 83 -7.87 -4.53 13.07
C GLY A 83 -7.43 -3.25 12.35
N VAL A 84 -7.11 -3.32 11.06
CA VAL A 84 -6.65 -2.16 10.28
C VAL A 84 -7.83 -1.27 9.91
N LYS A 85 -7.70 0.04 10.11
CA LYS A 85 -8.72 1.00 9.69
C LYS A 85 -8.56 1.29 8.20
N VAL A 86 -9.55 0.89 7.40
CA VAL A 86 -9.54 1.08 5.94
C VAL A 86 -10.79 1.81 5.46
N SER A 87 -10.62 2.87 4.67
CA SER A 87 -11.70 3.58 3.98
C SER A 87 -11.50 3.58 2.46
N SER A 88 -12.59 3.56 1.71
CA SER A 88 -12.60 3.53 0.24
C SER A 88 -13.97 3.93 -0.29
N ASN A 89 -14.07 4.16 -1.61
CA ASN A 89 -15.36 4.29 -2.28
C ASN A 89 -15.86 2.90 -2.74
N GLU A 90 -16.69 2.23 -1.94
CA GLU A 90 -17.22 0.88 -2.25
C GLU A 90 -16.14 -0.15 -2.63
N GLY A 91 -14.98 -0.11 -1.95
CA GLY A 91 -13.86 -1.00 -2.23
C GLY A 91 -13.00 -0.58 -3.43
N LYS A 92 -13.26 0.60 -4.02
CA LYS A 92 -12.53 1.14 -5.16
C LYS A 92 -11.56 2.23 -4.71
N ALA A 93 -10.50 2.46 -5.48
CA ALA A 93 -9.57 3.56 -5.26
C ALA A 93 -10.29 4.93 -5.37
N PRO A 94 -9.89 5.96 -4.60
CA PRO A 94 -8.78 5.95 -3.64
C PRO A 94 -9.09 5.13 -2.38
N ILE A 95 -8.07 4.46 -1.85
CA ILE A 95 -8.11 3.65 -0.62
C ILE A 95 -7.20 4.31 0.39
N LYS A 96 -7.69 4.53 1.61
CA LYS A 96 -6.89 4.99 2.75
C LYS A 96 -6.77 3.87 3.77
N VAL A 97 -5.53 3.60 4.19
CA VAL A 97 -5.16 2.57 5.16
C VAL A 97 -4.51 3.27 6.34
N CYS A 98 -5.04 3.05 7.55
CA CYS A 98 -4.55 3.68 8.77
C CYS A 98 -4.37 2.63 9.87
N GLY A 99 -3.24 2.73 10.57
CA GLY A 99 -2.92 1.87 11.69
C GLY A 99 -2.15 0.63 11.27
N ARG A 100 -1.38 0.14 12.23
CA ARG A 100 -0.49 -0.99 12.06
C ARG A 100 -1.22 -2.32 12.29
N ILE A 101 -0.96 -3.29 11.43
CA ILE A 101 -1.43 -4.65 11.59
C ILE A 101 -0.55 -5.41 12.59
N ASP A 102 -1.18 -6.03 13.58
CA ASP A 102 -0.51 -6.87 14.59
C ASP A 102 -0.51 -8.37 14.23
N GLY A 103 -1.13 -8.73 13.11
CA GLY A 103 -1.37 -10.12 12.69
C GLY A 103 -2.61 -10.73 13.36
N GLY A 104 -2.88 -12.01 13.11
CA GLY A 104 -4.04 -12.70 13.66
C GLY A 104 -4.67 -13.69 12.68
N ARG A 105 -5.94 -14.04 12.92
CA ARG A 105 -6.72 -14.92 12.03
C ARG A 105 -7.85 -14.14 11.37
N GLN A 106 -7.96 -14.30 10.06
CA GLN A 106 -9.14 -13.93 9.31
C GLN A 106 -10.05 -15.15 9.17
N ARG A 107 -11.34 -14.98 9.45
CA ARG A 107 -12.38 -15.99 9.18
C ARG A 107 -12.98 -15.78 7.80
#